data_AF-A0A967TJR4-F1
#
_entry.id   AF-A0A967TJR4-F1
#
_cell.length_a   1.000
_cell.length_b   1.000
_cell.length_c   1.000
_cell.angle_alpha   90.00
_cell.angle_beta   90.00
_cell.angle_gamma   90.00
#
_symmetry.space_group_name_H-M   'P 1'
#
loop_
_entity.id
_entity.type
_entity.pdbx_description
1 polymer ?
#
loop_
_entity_poly.entity_id
_entity_poly.type
_entity_poly.pdbx_seq_one_letter_code
_entity_poly.pdbx_strand_id
1 'polypeptide(L)'
;MTRILAFLYGVAAYLVFLAAFLYAIAFVGGFAVPRTVDSGGPGAGTGEALLVNTGLLLLFAVQHSGMARREFKAWWTRIVPKSVERSTYVLLASLVLILLYWQWRPMPGVVWEVEGDAGRYVLWGLFALGWTQVLVATFVINHWDLFGLRQVWHRLMDRPY
;
A
#
# COMPACT_ATOMS: atom_id res chain seq x y z
N MET A 1 14.55 1.42 -26.80
CA MET A 1 14.99 1.06 -25.43
C MET A 1 14.14 1.70 -24.33
N THR A 2 13.91 3.02 -24.34
CA THR A 2 13.16 3.74 -23.29
C THR A 2 11.72 3.27 -23.05
N ARG A 3 11.03 2.75 -24.08
CA ARG A 3 9.66 2.22 -23.97
C ARG A 3 9.59 0.89 -23.21
N ILE A 4 10.53 -0.01 -23.48
CA ILE A 4 10.65 -1.32 -22.79
C ILE A 4 11.00 -1.07 -21.32
N LEU A 5 11.92 -0.15 -21.04
CA LEU A 5 12.28 0.21 -19.66
C LEU A 5 11.08 0.78 -18.87
N ALA A 6 10.26 1.65 -19.49
CA ALA A 6 9.05 2.16 -18.86
C ALA A 6 8.04 1.05 -18.55
N PHE A 7 7.89 0.07 -19.46
CA PHE A 7 7.04 -1.09 -19.24
C PHE A 7 7.53 -1.98 -18.10
N LEU A 8 8.80 -2.38 -18.12
CA LEU A 8 9.41 -3.18 -17.05
C LEU A 8 9.32 -2.48 -15.69
N TYR A 9 9.54 -1.16 -15.66
CA TYR A 9 9.36 -0.34 -14.47
C TYR A 9 7.93 -0.39 -13.94
N GLY A 10 6.93 -0.24 -14.81
CA GLY A 10 5.52 -0.33 -14.42
C GLY A 10 5.14 -1.69 -13.86
N VAL A 11 5.62 -2.78 -14.48
CA VAL A 11 5.42 -4.15 -13.97
C VAL A 11 6.10 -4.34 -12.62
N ALA A 12 7.34 -3.90 -12.45
CA ALA A 12 8.05 -3.98 -11.18
C ALA A 12 7.32 -3.20 -10.07
N ALA A 13 6.86 -1.97 -10.36
CA ALA A 13 6.07 -1.17 -9.43
C ALA A 13 4.78 -1.88 -9.00
N TYR A 14 4.09 -2.53 -9.93
CA TYR A 14 2.90 -3.33 -9.64
C TYR A 14 3.20 -4.53 -8.75
N LEU A 15 4.28 -5.27 -9.01
CA LEU A 15 4.68 -6.42 -8.19
C LEU A 15 5.06 -6.00 -6.76
N VAL A 16 5.76 -4.87 -6.61
CA VAL A 16 6.06 -4.30 -5.30
C VAL A 16 4.78 -3.91 -4.56
N PHE A 17 3.82 -3.29 -5.25
CA PHE A 17 2.50 -3.00 -4.69
C PHE A 17 1.78 -4.27 -4.25
N LEU A 18 1.73 -5.30 -5.10
CA LEU A 18 1.04 -6.54 -4.78
C LEU A 18 1.65 -7.21 -3.55
N ALA A 19 2.98 -7.25 -3.46
CA ALA A 19 3.69 -7.75 -2.28
C ALA A 19 3.37 -6.92 -1.03
N ALA A 20 3.44 -5.58 -1.12
CA ALA A 20 3.14 -4.69 0.00
C ALA A 20 1.68 -4.77 0.46
N PHE A 21 0.74 -4.99 -0.48
CA PHE A 21 -0.68 -5.17 -0.21
C PHE A 21 -0.96 -6.51 0.48
N LEU A 22 -0.41 -7.61 -0.04
CA LEU A 22 -0.54 -8.92 0.61
C LEU A 22 0.12 -8.93 1.99
N TYR A 23 1.27 -8.25 2.14
CA TYR A 23 1.89 -8.03 3.43
C TYR A 23 0.97 -7.23 4.36
N ALA A 24 0.24 -6.23 3.87
CA ALA A 24 -0.72 -5.46 4.68
C ALA A 24 -1.81 -6.36 5.30
N ILE A 25 -2.35 -7.29 4.51
CA ILE A 25 -3.36 -8.26 4.97
C ILE A 25 -2.77 -9.09 6.11
N ALA A 26 -1.59 -9.65 5.88
CA ALA A 26 -0.88 -10.51 6.84
C ALA A 26 -0.45 -9.74 8.11
N PHE A 27 0.01 -8.49 7.93
CA PHE A 27 0.45 -7.57 8.97
C PHE A 27 -0.69 -7.23 9.93
N VAL A 28 -1.86 -6.86 9.40
CA VAL A 28 -3.07 -6.56 10.19
C VAL A 28 -3.71 -7.83 10.75
N GLY A 29 -3.68 -8.93 9.99
CA GLY A 29 -4.26 -10.21 10.43
C GLY A 29 -3.40 -10.98 11.44
N GLY A 30 -2.15 -10.57 11.67
CA GLY A 30 -1.27 -11.23 12.62
C GLY A 30 -0.75 -12.60 12.19
N PHE A 31 -0.64 -12.88 10.88
CA PHE A 31 -0.24 -14.20 10.37
C PHE A 31 0.77 -14.13 9.22
N ALA A 32 1.50 -15.22 8.97
CA ALA A 32 2.37 -15.46 7.79
C ALA A 32 3.53 -14.47 7.52
N VAL A 33 3.67 -13.39 8.27
CA VAL A 33 4.77 -12.41 8.13
C VAL A 33 5.54 -12.24 9.45
N PRO A 34 6.85 -11.93 9.39
CA PRO A 34 7.68 -11.84 10.58
C PRO A 34 7.41 -10.58 11.43
N ARG A 35 6.80 -9.54 10.85
CA ARG A 35 6.36 -8.34 11.55
C ARG A 35 4.88 -8.14 11.31
N THR A 36 4.13 -7.94 12.38
CA THR A 36 2.68 -7.72 12.38
C THR A 36 2.37 -6.46 13.18
N VAL A 37 1.11 -6.04 13.21
CA VAL A 37 0.67 -4.91 14.05
C VAL A 37 1.02 -5.16 15.53
N ASP A 38 0.91 -6.41 15.98
CA ASP A 38 1.00 -6.79 17.38
C ASP A 38 2.36 -7.38 17.79
N SER A 39 3.22 -7.78 16.84
CA SER A 39 4.47 -8.50 17.16
C SER A 39 5.59 -8.36 16.10
N GLY A 40 6.80 -8.77 16.48
CA GLY A 40 7.96 -8.89 15.58
C GLY A 40 8.73 -7.58 15.30
N GLY A 41 8.17 -6.43 15.70
CA GLY A 41 8.87 -5.15 15.69
C GLY A 41 9.73 -4.92 16.94
N PRO A 42 10.60 -3.89 16.95
CA PRO A 42 11.42 -3.55 18.12
C PRO A 42 10.52 -3.16 19.30
N GLY A 43 10.90 -3.64 20.50
CA GLY A 43 10.28 -3.16 21.73
C GLY A 43 10.55 -1.68 21.92
N ALA A 44 9.52 -0.93 22.30
CA ALA A 44 9.59 0.50 22.57
C ALA A 44 8.66 0.85 23.73
N GLY A 45 8.96 1.92 24.45
CA GLY A 45 8.01 2.48 25.43
C GLY A 45 6.79 3.08 24.72
N THR A 46 5.63 3.15 25.40
CA THR A 46 4.37 3.61 24.81
C THR A 46 4.48 4.97 24.11
N GLY A 47 5.20 5.93 24.70
CA GLY A 47 5.41 7.25 24.10
C GLY A 47 6.21 7.22 22.79
N GLU A 48 7.28 6.42 22.72
CA GLU A 48 8.05 6.22 21.49
C GLU A 48 7.20 5.53 20.43
N ALA A 49 6.49 4.46 20.81
CA ALA A 49 5.63 3.71 19.89
C ALA A 49 4.54 4.62 19.28
N LEU A 50 3.88 5.45 20.09
CA LEU A 50 2.89 6.42 19.60
C LEU A 50 3.52 7.43 18.64
N LEU A 51 4.67 8.01 18.98
CA LEU A 51 5.34 9.00 18.13
C LEU A 51 5.77 8.40 16.79
N VAL A 52 6.42 7.23 16.81
CA VAL A 52 6.91 6.56 15.61
C VAL A 52 5.75 6.08 14.74
N ASN A 53 4.78 5.36 15.31
CA ASN A 53 3.67 4.82 14.54
C ASN A 53 2.79 5.93 13.95
N THR A 54 2.51 6.98 14.72
CA THR A 54 1.78 8.15 14.21
C THR A 54 2.56 8.86 13.12
N GLY A 55 3.87 9.04 13.28
CA GLY A 55 4.74 9.61 12.25
C GLY A 55 4.73 8.80 10.95
N LEU A 56 4.81 7.47 11.03
CA LEU A 56 4.74 6.58 9.87
C LEU A 56 3.37 6.64 9.18
N LEU A 57 2.28 6.63 9.95
CA LEU A 57 0.92 6.76 9.42
C LEU A 57 0.71 8.12 8.75
N LEU A 58 1.17 9.20 9.37
CA LEU A 58 1.10 10.56 8.79
C LEU A 58 1.94 10.66 7.52
N LEU A 59 3.15 10.09 7.51
CA LEU A 59 3.99 10.04 6.32
C LEU A 59 3.25 9.36 5.16
N PHE A 60 2.66 8.20 5.40
CA PHE A 60 1.85 7.49 4.40
C PHE A 60 0.63 8.33 3.98
N ALA A 61 -0.16 8.82 4.93
CA ALA A 61 -1.39 9.55 4.64
C ALA A 61 -1.13 10.83 3.86
N VAL A 62 -0.12 11.62 4.25
CA VAL A 62 0.26 12.87 3.59
C VAL A 62 0.84 12.59 2.21
N GLN A 63 1.75 11.63 2.07
CA GLN A 63 2.34 11.27 0.78
C GLN A 63 1.29 10.75 -0.19
N HIS A 64 0.49 9.76 0.22
CA HIS A 64 -0.54 9.16 -0.60
C HIS A 64 -1.62 10.19 -1.01
N SER A 65 -2.18 10.92 -0.03
CA SER A 65 -3.23 11.90 -0.30
C SER A 65 -2.72 13.09 -1.11
N GLY A 66 -1.50 13.56 -0.83
CA GLY A 66 -0.88 14.68 -1.53
C GLY A 66 -0.66 14.35 -3.00
N MET A 67 -0.11 13.17 -3.29
CA MET A 67 0.14 12.76 -4.67
C MET A 67 -1.15 12.48 -5.46
N ALA A 68 -2.28 12.26 -4.79
CA ALA A 68 -3.58 12.13 -5.44
C ALA A 68 -4.14 13.47 -5.96
N ARG A 69 -3.67 14.61 -5.41
CA ARG A 69 -4.16 15.96 -5.75
C ARG A 69 -3.74 16.41 -7.15
N ARG A 70 -4.58 17.25 -7.77
CA ARG A 70 -4.39 17.70 -9.17
C ARG A 70 -3.15 18.59 -9.31
N GLU A 71 -2.91 19.44 -8.32
CA GLU A 71 -1.80 20.39 -8.26
C GLU A 71 -0.45 19.65 -8.18
N PHE A 72 -0.39 18.62 -7.33
CA PHE A 72 0.80 17.78 -7.23
C PHE A 72 1.09 17.07 -8.55
N LYS A 73 0.07 16.47 -9.18
CA LYS A 73 0.22 15.80 -10.49
C LYS A 73 0.72 16.75 -11.58
N ALA A 74 0.18 17.97 -11.62
CA ALA A 74 0.58 18.99 -12.59
C ALA A 74 2.04 19.44 -12.42
N TRP A 75 2.54 19.50 -11.19
CA TRP A 75 3.94 19.76 -10.91
C TRP A 75 4.83 18.54 -11.18
N TRP A 76 4.42 17.36 -10.71
CA TRP A 76 5.19 16.12 -10.77
C TRP A 76 5.47 15.66 -12.21
N THR A 77 4.50 15.86 -13.11
CA THR A 77 4.66 15.53 -14.54
C THR A 77 5.67 16.40 -15.29
N ARG A 78 6.20 17.45 -14.66
CA ARG A 78 7.35 18.22 -15.19
C ARG A 78 8.68 17.50 -14.96
N ILE A 79 8.74 16.59 -14.00
CA ILE A 79 9.94 15.83 -13.61
C ILE A 79 9.81 14.39 -14.11
N VAL A 80 8.66 13.76 -13.86
CA VAL A 80 8.40 12.36 -14.23
C VAL A 80 7.59 12.29 -15.52
N PRO A 81 8.00 11.48 -16.52
CA PRO A 81 7.24 11.32 -17.75
C PRO A 81 5.82 10.81 -17.47
N LYS A 82 4.82 11.42 -18.12
CA LYS A 82 3.39 11.08 -17.96
C LYS A 82 3.07 9.58 -18.06
N SER A 83 3.82 8.84 -18.88
CA SER A 83 3.60 7.41 -19.07
C SER A 83 3.94 6.53 -17.87
N VAL A 84 4.78 7.01 -16.95
CA VAL A 84 5.18 6.27 -15.74
C VAL A 84 4.72 6.94 -14.45
N GLU A 85 4.09 8.13 -14.55
CA GLU A 85 3.59 8.91 -13.41
C GLU A 85 2.81 8.05 -12.41
N ARG A 86 1.83 7.29 -12.90
CA ARG A 86 0.99 6.45 -12.05
C ARG A 86 1.74 5.26 -11.46
N SER A 87 2.61 4.61 -12.23
CA SER A 87 3.45 3.53 -11.70
C SER A 87 4.43 4.05 -10.64
N THR A 88 4.97 5.25 -10.80
CA THR A 88 5.83 5.91 -9.80
C THR A 88 5.05 6.25 -8.54
N TYR A 89 3.82 6.75 -8.66
CA TYR A 89 2.92 6.94 -7.52
C TYR A 89 2.75 5.65 -6.72
N VAL A 90 2.41 4.56 -7.41
CA VAL A 90 2.16 3.25 -6.79
C VAL A 90 3.42 2.73 -6.10
N LEU A 91 4.58 2.83 -6.75
CA LEU A 91 5.85 2.42 -6.17
C LEU A 91 6.17 3.20 -4.90
N LEU A 92 6.10 4.54 -4.94
CA LEU A 92 6.43 5.39 -3.78
C LEU A 92 5.48 5.11 -2.61
N ALA A 93 4.17 5.00 -2.85
CA ALA A 93 3.21 4.65 -1.81
C ALA A 93 3.50 3.26 -1.21
N SER A 94 3.89 2.29 -2.04
CA SER A 94 4.25 0.94 -1.59
C SER A 94 5.53 0.92 -0.76
N LEU A 95 6.54 1.73 -1.13
CA LEU A 95 7.78 1.87 -0.36
C LEU A 95 7.55 2.49 1.01
N VAL A 96 6.66 3.49 1.10
CA VAL A 96 6.28 4.08 2.40
C VAL A 96 5.53 3.06 3.26
N LEU A 97 4.66 2.22 2.68
CA LEU A 97 4.04 1.10 3.41
C LEU A 97 5.08 0.07 3.89
N ILE A 98 6.04 -0.31 3.05
CA ILE A 98 7.12 -1.21 3.45
C ILE A 98 7.94 -0.61 4.61
N LEU A 99 8.24 0.68 4.55
CA LEU A 99 8.89 1.40 5.65
C LEU A 99 8.04 1.37 6.92
N LEU A 100 6.72 1.55 6.80
CA LEU A 100 5.79 1.46 7.91
C LEU A 100 5.87 0.09 8.56
N TYR A 101 5.73 -1.00 7.80
CA TYR A 101 5.81 -2.37 8.35
C TYR A 101 7.16 -2.65 9.01
N TRP A 102 8.23 -2.11 8.42
CA TRP A 102 9.58 -2.30 8.93
C TRP A 102 9.81 -1.57 10.25
N GLN A 103 9.38 -0.30 10.35
CA GLN A 103 9.67 0.54 11.51
C GLN A 103 8.56 0.56 12.57
N TRP A 104 7.44 -0.14 12.32
CA TRP A 104 6.35 -0.26 13.27
C TRP A 104 6.83 -0.72 14.66
N ARG A 105 6.26 -0.10 15.69
CA ARG A 105 6.48 -0.44 17.10
C ARG A 105 5.22 -1.10 17.65
N PRO A 106 5.24 -2.41 17.93
CA PRO A 106 4.10 -3.10 18.51
C PRO A 106 3.69 -2.49 19.86
N MET A 107 2.39 -2.40 20.08
CA MET A 107 1.80 -1.90 21.33
C MET A 107 0.93 -2.99 21.95
N PRO A 108 1.47 -3.83 22.86
CA PRO A 108 0.80 -5.04 23.34
C PRO A 108 -0.37 -4.77 24.30
N GLY A 109 -0.73 -3.51 24.54
CA GLY A 109 -1.84 -3.14 25.40
C GLY A 109 -3.18 -3.58 24.78
N VAL A 110 -3.94 -4.40 25.51
CA VAL A 110 -5.27 -4.83 25.11
C VAL A 110 -6.28 -3.76 25.47
N VAL A 111 -6.98 -3.20 24.48
CA VAL A 111 -8.04 -2.19 24.69
C VAL A 111 -9.41 -2.84 24.87
N TRP A 112 -9.65 -3.94 24.16
CA TRP A 112 -10.88 -4.73 24.22
C TRP A 112 -10.54 -6.17 23.81
N GLU A 113 -11.32 -7.13 24.30
CA GLU A 113 -11.14 -8.55 24.03
C GLU A 113 -12.51 -9.18 23.73
N VAL A 114 -12.52 -10.18 22.85
CA VAL A 114 -13.73 -10.95 22.50
C VAL A 114 -13.52 -12.39 22.91
N GLU A 115 -14.36 -12.84 23.84
CA GLU A 115 -14.41 -14.22 24.26
C GLU A 115 -15.37 -15.04 23.37
N GLY A 116 -15.02 -16.32 23.15
CA GLY A 116 -15.85 -17.27 22.43
C GLY A 116 -15.68 -17.28 20.90
N ASP A 117 -15.92 -18.45 20.31
CA ASP A 117 -15.64 -18.69 18.90
C ASP A 117 -16.54 -17.89 17.95
N ALA A 118 -17.81 -17.67 18.32
CA ALA A 118 -18.77 -16.97 17.47
C ALA A 118 -18.33 -15.54 17.16
N GLY A 119 -17.93 -14.77 18.19
CA GLY A 119 -17.45 -13.40 18.01
C GLY A 119 -16.17 -13.34 17.18
N ARG A 120 -15.24 -14.29 17.43
CA ARG A 120 -14.01 -14.43 16.64
C ARG A 120 -14.31 -14.69 15.17
N TYR A 121 -15.22 -15.60 14.83
CA TYR A 121 -15.58 -15.87 13.43
C TYR A 121 -16.23 -14.67 12.75
N VAL A 122 -17.06 -13.91 13.47
CA VAL A 122 -17.64 -12.66 12.94
C VAL A 122 -16.54 -11.66 12.58
N LEU A 123 -15.56 -11.45 13.47
CA LEU A 123 -14.44 -10.54 13.20
C LEU A 123 -13.57 -11.00 12.02
N TRP A 124 -13.26 -12.29 11.93
CA TRP A 124 -12.55 -12.85 10.77
C TRP A 124 -13.35 -12.76 9.48
N GLY A 125 -14.67 -12.95 9.55
CA GLY A 125 -15.58 -12.74 8.43
C GLY A 125 -15.54 -11.29 7.94
N LEU A 126 -15.66 -10.31 8.84
CA LEU A 126 -15.56 -8.88 8.52
C LEU A 126 -14.18 -8.52 7.95
N PHE A 127 -13.11 -9.07 8.51
CA PHE A 127 -11.75 -8.91 8.01
C PHE A 127 -11.64 -9.40 6.55
N ALA A 128 -12.09 -10.62 6.27
CA ALA A 128 -12.05 -11.20 4.93
C ALA A 128 -12.92 -10.41 3.93
N LEU A 129 -14.11 -9.99 4.36
CA LEU A 129 -15.01 -9.17 3.56
C LEU A 129 -14.39 -7.82 3.21
N GLY A 130 -13.76 -7.13 4.18
CA GLY A 130 -13.11 -5.85 3.97
C GLY A 130 -11.99 -5.92 2.93
N TRP A 131 -11.07 -6.88 3.06
CA TRP A 131 -9.99 -7.07 2.08
C TRP A 131 -10.50 -7.50 0.71
N THR A 132 -11.51 -8.38 0.66
CA THR A 132 -12.15 -8.79 -0.60
C THR A 132 -12.79 -7.60 -1.30
N GLN A 133 -13.51 -6.74 -0.56
CA GLN A 133 -14.10 -5.53 -1.10
C GLN A 133 -13.04 -4.59 -1.68
N VAL A 134 -11.91 -4.38 -0.97
CA VAL A 134 -10.79 -3.57 -1.49
C VAL A 134 -10.28 -4.14 -2.80
N LEU A 135 -10.06 -5.46 -2.88
CA LEU A 135 -9.60 -6.11 -4.11
C LEU A 135 -10.62 -5.95 -5.24
N VAL A 136 -11.89 -6.27 -5.01
CA VAL A 136 -12.96 -6.16 -6.01
C VAL A 136 -13.13 -4.73 -6.52
N ALA A 137 -13.06 -3.73 -5.62
CA ALA A 137 -13.16 -2.32 -5.99
C ALA A 137 -12.09 -1.90 -7.01
N THR A 138 -10.88 -2.46 -6.94
CA THR A 138 -9.85 -2.18 -7.95
C THR A 138 -10.28 -2.61 -9.35
N PHE A 139 -10.96 -3.75 -9.49
CA PHE A 139 -11.46 -4.24 -10.77
C PHE A 139 -12.65 -3.43 -11.28
N VAL A 140 -13.55 -3.01 -10.39
CA VAL A 140 -14.69 -2.16 -10.73
C VAL A 140 -14.24 -0.82 -11.33
N ILE A 141 -13.18 -0.21 -10.80
CA ILE A 141 -12.65 1.09 -11.30
C ILE A 141 -11.87 0.93 -12.62
N ASN A 142 -11.25 -0.25 -12.83
CA ASN A 142 -10.24 -0.61 -13.85
C ASN A 142 -8.85 -0.81 -13.22
N HIS A 143 -8.57 -2.05 -12.79
CA HIS A 143 -7.38 -2.45 -12.05
C HIS A 143 -6.08 -2.05 -12.76
N TRP A 144 -6.00 -2.31 -14.07
CA TRP A 144 -4.81 -2.02 -14.88
C TRP A 144 -4.57 -0.54 -15.06
N ASP A 145 -5.64 0.25 -15.16
CA ASP A 145 -5.54 1.68 -15.19
C ASP A 145 -5.08 2.20 -13.83
N LEU A 146 -5.73 1.76 -12.74
CA LEU A 146 -5.44 2.18 -11.36
C LEU A 146 -3.95 2.05 -10.98
N PHE A 147 -3.28 1.00 -11.45
CA PHE A 147 -1.86 0.76 -11.18
C PHE A 147 -0.90 1.26 -12.28
N GLY A 148 -1.42 1.92 -13.33
CA GLY A 148 -0.60 2.50 -14.40
C GLY A 148 -0.09 1.51 -15.44
N LEU A 149 -0.45 0.21 -15.34
CA LEU A 149 -0.04 -0.83 -16.28
C LEU A 149 -0.56 -0.56 -17.69
N ARG A 150 -1.77 0.00 -17.81
CA ARG A 150 -2.34 0.41 -19.10
C ARG A 150 -1.51 1.54 -19.75
N GLN A 151 -1.03 2.51 -18.97
CA GLN A 151 -0.23 3.65 -19.47
C GLN A 151 1.10 3.19 -20.06
N VAL A 152 1.81 2.33 -19.34
CA VAL A 152 3.10 1.80 -19.81
C VAL A 152 2.94 0.83 -20.97
N TRP A 153 1.84 0.08 -21.04
CA TRP A 153 1.51 -0.79 -22.17
C TRP A 153 1.22 0.00 -23.45
N HIS A 154 0.42 1.07 -23.39
CA HIS A 154 0.18 1.94 -24.56
C HIS A 154 1.47 2.57 -25.06
N ARG A 155 2.36 3.00 -24.15
CA ARG A 155 3.69 3.50 -24.52
C ARG A 155 4.57 2.43 -25.16
N LEU A 156 4.49 1.17 -24.74
CA LEU A 156 5.21 0.07 -25.37
C LEU A 156 4.72 -0.16 -26.81
N MET A 157 3.40 -0.11 -27.02
CA MET A 157 2.72 -0.31 -28.30
C MET A 157 2.71 0.93 -29.21
N ASP A 158 3.32 2.03 -28.78
CA ASP A 158 3.30 3.34 -29.46
C ASP A 158 1.89 3.86 -29.78
N ARG A 159 0.93 3.58 -28.89
CA ARG A 159 -0.45 4.05 -28.99
C ARG A 159 -0.64 5.28 -28.11
N PRO A 160 -1.46 6.25 -28.54
CA PRO A 160 -1.88 7.34 -27.68
C PRO A 160 -2.67 6.79 -26.49
N TYR A 161 -2.43 7.36 -25.30
CA TYR A 161 -3.16 7.06 -24.07
C TYR A 161 -4.37 7.97 -23.92
#